data_AF-A0A068Y6V8-F1
#
_entry.id   AF-A0A068Y6V8-F1
#
_cell.length_a   1.000
_cell.length_b   1.000
_cell.length_c   1.000
_cell.angle_alpha   90.00
_cell.angle_beta   90.00
_cell.angle_gamma   90.00
#
_symmetry.space_group_name_H-M   'P 1'
#
loop_
_entity.id
_entity.type
_entity.pdbx_description
1 polymer ?
#
loop_
_entity_poly.entity_id
_entity_poly.type
_entity_poly.pdbx_seq_one_letter_code
_entity_poly.pdbx_strand_id
1 'polypeptide(L)'
;MIGRLRPRNGSEDASRLRKVMKPLMEKKRRERINLALETLKRFVAEPILKEGAQKLEKADILDLTVKYVHSCATKNSTPLPPQTPWLSFLAGYSACEATLRHLLTATSTTLLQPYLLPPRQTAALLMALEARKVAAASAFLDTLEQRSAVTALPTPLSSSNPEDLSRQRQQQERSSVWRPW
;
A
#
# COMPACT_ATOMS: atom_id res chain seq x y z
N MET A 1 47.54 -18.44 50.39
CA MET A 1 46.32 -19.09 49.88
C MET A 1 45.29 -18.03 49.54
N ILE A 2 45.10 -17.68 48.27
CA ILE A 2 43.89 -16.96 47.84
C ILE A 2 43.43 -17.65 46.56
N GLY A 3 42.35 -18.42 46.70
CA GLY A 3 41.78 -19.24 45.64
C GLY A 3 41.27 -18.39 44.48
N ARG A 4 41.64 -18.79 43.27
CA ARG A 4 41.05 -18.26 42.04
C ARG A 4 39.55 -18.63 42.03
N LEU A 5 38.68 -17.63 42.16
CA LEU A 5 37.25 -17.77 41.91
C LEU A 5 37.05 -18.11 40.43
N ARG A 6 36.59 -19.33 40.17
CA ARG A 6 36.17 -19.81 38.84
C ARG A 6 35.01 -18.96 38.34
N PRO A 7 35.04 -18.43 37.09
CA PRO A 7 33.87 -17.76 36.54
C PRO A 7 32.76 -18.79 36.32
N ARG A 8 31.60 -18.48 36.89
CA ARG A 8 30.37 -19.28 36.84
C ARG A 8 29.82 -19.29 35.41
N ASN A 9 29.38 -20.47 34.95
CA ASN A 9 28.86 -20.81 33.62
C ASN A 9 27.81 -19.80 33.08
N GLY A 10 28.22 -18.76 32.35
CA GLY A 10 27.31 -17.80 31.71
C GLY A 10 26.48 -18.38 30.54
N SER A 11 26.88 -19.54 29.99
CA SER A 11 26.17 -20.21 28.89
C SER A 11 24.89 -20.90 29.33
N GLU A 12 24.85 -21.45 30.54
CA GLU A 12 23.69 -22.15 31.10
C GLU A 12 22.60 -21.17 31.55
N ASP A 13 22.99 -20.04 32.15
CA ASP A 13 22.08 -18.97 32.53
C ASP A 13 21.43 -18.32 31.30
N ALA A 14 22.18 -18.10 30.22
CA ALA A 14 21.64 -17.63 28.95
C ALA A 14 20.70 -18.66 28.28
N SER A 15 21.01 -19.96 28.39
CA SER A 15 20.15 -21.03 27.85
C SER A 15 18.85 -21.16 28.63
N ARG A 16 18.90 -21.07 29.97
CA ARG A 16 17.74 -21.04 30.86
C ARG A 16 16.88 -19.80 30.61
N LEU A 17 17.50 -18.63 30.45
CA LEU A 17 16.81 -17.39 30.10
C LEU A 17 16.10 -17.51 28.75
N ARG A 18 16.75 -18.06 27.71
CA ARG A 18 16.08 -18.34 26.42
C ARG A 18 14.90 -19.30 26.59
N LYS A 19 15.01 -20.32 27.43
CA LYS A 19 13.95 -21.31 27.67
C LYS A 19 12.72 -20.71 28.36
N VAL A 20 12.89 -19.65 29.15
CA VAL A 20 11.81 -18.91 29.81
C VAL A 20 11.29 -17.74 28.96
N MET A 21 12.17 -17.01 28.28
CA MET A 21 11.76 -15.85 27.48
C MET A 21 11.05 -16.25 26.18
N LYS A 22 11.43 -17.36 25.54
CA LYS A 22 10.75 -17.85 24.32
C LYS A 22 9.24 -18.08 24.51
N PRO A 23 8.77 -18.81 25.55
CA PRO A 23 7.32 -18.98 25.76
C PRO A 23 6.61 -17.67 26.11
N LEU A 24 7.26 -16.73 26.82
CA LEU A 24 6.70 -15.41 27.11
C LEU A 24 6.55 -14.56 25.84
N MET A 25 7.57 -14.54 24.98
CA MET A 25 7.55 -13.83 23.71
C MET A 25 6.52 -14.42 22.75
N GLU A 26 6.38 -15.75 22.71
CA GLU A 26 5.36 -16.42 21.92
C GLU A 26 3.95 -16.11 22.43
N LYS A 27 3.74 -16.07 23.76
CA LYS A 27 2.47 -15.64 24.35
C LYS A 27 2.11 -14.23 23.91
N LYS A 28 3.05 -13.27 24.03
CA LYS A 28 2.86 -11.89 23.56
C LYS A 28 2.59 -11.81 22.06
N ARG A 29 3.27 -12.63 21.25
CA ARG A 29 3.02 -12.72 19.80
C ARG A 29 1.61 -13.21 19.49
N ARG A 30 1.15 -14.27 20.20
CA ARG A 30 -0.20 -14.83 20.04
C ARG A 30 -1.28 -13.83 20.44
N GLU A 31 -1.08 -13.09 21.52
CA GLU A 31 -1.98 -12.00 21.94
C GLU A 31 -2.11 -10.94 20.84
N ARG A 32 -0.99 -10.50 20.26
CA ARG A 32 -0.99 -9.55 19.13
C ARG A 32 -1.76 -10.09 17.92
N ILE A 33 -1.59 -11.37 17.58
CA ILE A 33 -2.30 -11.98 16.45
C ILE A 33 -3.81 -12.06 16.72
N ASN A 34 -4.20 -12.46 17.93
CA ASN A 34 -5.62 -12.53 18.29
C ASN A 34 -6.26 -11.13 18.28
N LEU A 35 -5.57 -10.11 18.77
CA LEU A 35 -6.04 -8.72 18.69
C LEU A 35 -6.23 -8.26 17.24
N ALA A 36 -5.27 -8.60 16.36
CA ALA A 36 -5.38 -8.29 14.94
C ALA A 36 -6.58 -9.00 14.29
N LEU A 37 -6.82 -10.28 14.61
CA LEU A 37 -7.98 -11.02 14.11
C LEU A 37 -9.31 -10.44 14.59
N GLU A 38 -9.40 -10.00 15.84
CA GLU A 38 -10.59 -9.33 16.38
C GLU A 38 -10.83 -7.99 15.69
N THR A 39 -9.76 -7.23 15.45
CA THR A 39 -9.81 -5.97 14.70
C THR A 39 -10.28 -6.20 13.26
N LEU A 40 -9.78 -7.24 12.59
CA LEU A 40 -10.22 -7.62 11.24
C LEU A 40 -11.70 -8.02 11.22
N LYS A 41 -12.15 -8.81 12.19
CA LYS A 41 -13.57 -9.19 12.33
C LYS A 41 -14.46 -7.95 12.44
N ARG A 42 -14.08 -6.97 13.27
CA ARG A 42 -14.83 -5.72 13.43
C ARG A 42 -14.88 -4.88 12.16
N PHE A 43 -13.77 -4.70 11.46
CA PHE A 43 -13.73 -3.82 10.29
C PHE A 43 -14.27 -4.47 9.02
N VAL A 44 -14.12 -5.79 8.87
CA VAL A 44 -14.47 -6.49 7.63
C VAL A 44 -15.73 -7.33 7.80
N ALA A 45 -15.81 -8.18 8.81
CA ALA A 45 -16.89 -9.16 8.92
C ALA A 45 -18.21 -8.54 9.43
N GLU A 46 -18.16 -7.69 10.45
CA GLU A 46 -19.37 -7.07 11.04
C GLU A 46 -20.17 -6.23 10.02
N PRO A 47 -19.56 -5.33 9.21
CA PRO A 47 -20.32 -4.53 8.25
C PRO A 47 -20.94 -5.36 7.12
N ILE A 48 -20.34 -6.50 6.78
CA ILE A 48 -20.76 -7.35 5.66
C ILE A 48 -21.86 -8.32 6.10
N LEU A 49 -21.68 -8.97 7.25
CA LEU A 49 -22.54 -10.08 7.68
C LEU A 49 -23.70 -9.63 8.57
N LYS A 50 -23.62 -8.47 9.24
CA LYS A 50 -24.61 -7.89 10.18
C LYS A 50 -24.98 -8.81 11.37
N GLU A 51 -25.53 -9.99 11.11
CA GLU A 51 -25.74 -11.09 12.07
C GLU A 51 -24.85 -12.28 11.72
N GLY A 52 -24.21 -12.90 12.71
CA GLY A 52 -23.34 -14.07 12.51
C GLY A 52 -21.84 -13.79 12.54
N ALA A 53 -21.41 -12.52 12.46
CA ALA A 53 -20.01 -12.11 12.64
C ALA A 53 -19.40 -12.67 13.95
N GLN A 54 -20.23 -12.80 14.99
CA GLN A 54 -19.82 -13.32 16.30
C GLN A 54 -19.33 -14.78 16.27
N LYS A 55 -19.84 -15.61 15.36
CA LYS A 55 -19.56 -17.06 15.29
C LYS A 55 -18.47 -17.45 14.27
N LEU A 56 -17.82 -16.49 13.62
CA LEU A 56 -16.81 -16.80 12.60
C LEU A 56 -15.58 -17.51 13.18
N GLU A 57 -15.14 -18.54 12.47
CA GLU A 57 -13.87 -19.20 12.75
C GLU A 57 -12.70 -18.34 12.25
N LYS A 58 -11.48 -18.67 12.71
CA LYS A 58 -10.28 -17.91 12.31
C LYS A 58 -10.01 -17.98 10.80
N ALA A 59 -10.30 -19.12 10.18
CA ALA A 59 -10.16 -19.30 8.73
C ALA A 59 -11.15 -18.39 7.98
N ASP A 60 -12.41 -18.35 8.41
CA ASP A 60 -13.44 -17.52 7.79
C ASP A 60 -13.11 -16.03 7.86
N ILE A 61 -12.61 -15.55 9.01
CA ILE A 61 -12.18 -14.15 9.15
C ILE A 61 -11.10 -13.82 8.11
N LEU A 62 -10.11 -14.70 7.94
CA LEU A 62 -9.03 -14.49 6.98
C LEU A 62 -9.53 -14.56 5.53
N ASP A 63 -10.37 -15.54 5.20
CA ASP A 63 -10.91 -15.71 3.85
C ASP A 63 -11.78 -14.53 3.43
N LEU A 64 -12.66 -14.05 4.32
CA LEU A 64 -13.47 -12.85 4.08
C LEU A 64 -12.60 -11.62 3.92
N THR A 65 -11.54 -11.50 4.72
CA THR A 65 -10.57 -10.39 4.62
C THR A 65 -9.84 -10.39 3.29
N VAL A 66 -9.38 -11.55 2.81
CA VAL A 66 -8.71 -11.68 1.51
C VAL A 66 -9.68 -11.29 0.38
N LYS A 67 -10.91 -11.80 0.40
CA LYS A 67 -11.95 -11.44 -0.57
C LYS A 67 -12.26 -9.94 -0.55
N TYR A 68 -12.35 -9.35 0.65
CA TYR A 68 -12.57 -7.91 0.82
C TYR A 68 -11.42 -7.09 0.23
N VAL A 69 -10.16 -7.41 0.56
CA VAL A 69 -8.98 -6.71 0.04
C VAL A 69 -8.89 -6.83 -1.48
N HIS A 70 -9.15 -8.01 -2.04
CA HIS A 70 -9.18 -8.21 -3.50
C HIS A 70 -10.30 -7.38 -4.14
N SER A 71 -11.49 -7.37 -3.55
CA SER A 71 -12.62 -6.56 -4.04
C SER A 71 -12.29 -5.06 -4.00
N CYS A 72 -11.67 -4.57 -2.93
CA CYS A 72 -11.21 -3.19 -2.81
C CYS A 72 -10.14 -2.87 -3.85
N ALA A 73 -9.17 -3.77 -4.05
CA ALA A 73 -8.13 -3.59 -5.06
C ALA A 73 -8.74 -3.51 -6.46
N THR A 74 -9.72 -4.34 -6.81
CA THR A 74 -10.40 -4.27 -8.12
C THR A 74 -11.34 -3.08 -8.27
N LYS A 75 -11.93 -2.58 -7.17
CA LYS A 75 -12.80 -1.39 -7.20
C LYS A 75 -11.99 -0.11 -7.32
N ASN A 76 -10.83 -0.05 -6.68
CA ASN A 76 -9.96 1.13 -6.68
C ASN A 76 -8.92 1.09 -7.81
N SER A 77 -8.62 -0.09 -8.34
CA SER A 77 -7.87 -0.28 -9.58
C SER A 77 -8.88 -0.55 -10.67
N THR A 78 -9.41 0.50 -11.28
CA THR A 78 -9.85 0.38 -12.67
C THR A 78 -8.60 -0.06 -13.44
N PRO A 79 -8.52 -1.31 -13.94
CA PRO A 79 -7.37 -1.75 -14.71
C PRO A 79 -7.57 -1.13 -16.08
N LEU A 80 -7.17 0.14 -16.16
CA LEU A 80 -6.85 0.72 -17.44
C LEU A 80 -5.68 -0.10 -17.98
N PRO A 81 -5.76 -0.55 -19.24
CA PRO A 81 -4.72 -1.38 -19.82
C PRO A 81 -3.35 -0.75 -19.56
N PRO A 82 -2.28 -1.54 -19.34
CA PRO A 82 -0.93 -1.05 -19.02
C PRO A 82 -0.33 -0.10 -20.07
N GLN A 83 -1.06 0.14 -21.16
CA GLN A 83 -0.72 1.02 -22.28
C GLN A 83 -1.14 2.48 -22.07
N THR A 84 -1.88 2.84 -21.01
CA THR A 84 -2.31 4.23 -20.77
C THR A 84 -1.95 4.74 -19.37
N PRO A 85 -0.65 4.96 -19.07
CA PRO A 85 -0.21 5.55 -17.79
C PRO A 85 -0.91 6.88 -17.47
N TRP A 86 -1.35 7.60 -18.51
CA TRP A 86 -2.09 8.86 -18.39
C TRP A 86 -3.49 8.70 -17.76
N LEU A 87 -4.20 7.60 -18.03
CA LEU A 87 -5.53 7.37 -17.48
C LEU A 87 -5.45 7.07 -15.97
N SER A 88 -4.38 6.39 -15.54
CA SER A 88 -4.09 6.22 -14.11
C SER A 88 -3.73 7.55 -13.44
N PHE A 89 -2.98 8.42 -14.11
CA PHE A 89 -2.67 9.76 -13.61
C PHE A 89 -3.95 10.60 -13.46
N LEU A 90 -4.82 10.63 -14.48
CA LEU A 90 -6.09 11.33 -14.40
C LEU A 90 -7.00 10.78 -13.29
N ALA A 91 -7.09 9.46 -13.15
CA ALA A 91 -7.86 8.83 -12.08
C ALA A 91 -7.36 9.26 -10.70
N GLY A 92 -6.04 9.19 -10.46
CA GLY A 92 -5.42 9.66 -9.22
C GLY A 92 -5.59 11.16 -8.97
N TYR A 93 -5.44 11.98 -10.02
CA TYR A 93 -5.65 13.42 -9.94
C TYR A 93 -7.10 13.75 -9.58
N SER A 94 -8.07 13.12 -10.26
CA SER A 94 -9.50 13.35 -10.01
C SER A 94 -9.94 12.93 -8.61
N ALA A 95 -9.39 11.83 -8.06
CA ALA A 95 -9.62 11.41 -6.68
C ALA A 95 -9.05 12.41 -5.65
N CYS A 96 -7.84 12.91 -5.88
CA CYS A 96 -7.23 13.95 -5.04
C CYS A 96 -8.04 15.26 -5.09
N GLU A 97 -8.46 15.65 -6.28
CA GLU A 97 -9.26 16.84 -6.53
C GLU A 97 -10.63 16.77 -5.83
N ALA A 98 -11.31 15.61 -5.88
CA ALA A 98 -12.56 15.37 -5.18
C ALA A 98 -12.39 15.44 -3.65
N THR A 99 -11.30 14.89 -3.12
CA THR A 99 -10.97 14.95 -1.69
C THR A 99 -10.71 16.39 -1.25
N LEU A 100 -9.93 17.14 -2.02
CA LEU A 100 -9.64 18.54 -1.75
C LEU A 100 -10.91 19.40 -1.82
N ARG A 101 -11.78 19.18 -2.82
CA ARG A 101 -13.11 19.80 -2.89
C ARG A 101 -13.92 19.51 -1.64
N HIS A 102 -14.01 18.25 -1.23
CA HIS A 102 -14.75 17.87 -0.04
C HIS A 102 -14.21 18.56 1.21
N LEU A 103 -12.89 18.63 1.39
CA LEU A 103 -12.28 19.33 2.52
C LEU A 103 -12.58 20.83 2.50
N LEU A 104 -12.43 21.50 1.35
CA LEU A 104 -12.71 22.93 1.22
C LEU A 104 -14.20 23.27 1.41
N THR A 105 -15.11 22.37 1.06
CA THR A 105 -16.57 22.56 1.24
C THR A 105 -17.03 22.14 2.64
N ALA A 106 -16.48 21.05 3.21
CA ALA A 106 -16.82 20.58 4.55
C ALA A 106 -16.31 21.52 5.66
N THR A 107 -15.26 22.29 5.41
CA THR A 107 -14.82 23.34 6.33
C THR A 107 -15.86 24.44 6.54
N SER A 108 -16.89 24.56 5.70
CA SER A 108 -17.99 25.52 5.91
C SER A 108 -18.92 25.15 7.07
N THR A 109 -18.90 23.90 7.57
CA THR A 109 -19.86 23.38 8.55
C THR A 109 -19.32 23.17 9.97
N THR A 110 -18.00 23.30 10.19
CA THR A 110 -17.40 23.04 11.50
C THR A 110 -17.14 24.33 12.25
N LEU A 111 -17.91 24.57 13.32
CA LEU A 111 -17.98 25.79 14.13
C LEU A 111 -16.72 26.07 14.98
N LEU A 112 -15.55 25.55 14.62
CA LEU A 112 -14.28 25.79 15.33
C LEU A 112 -13.08 25.68 14.37
N GLN A 113 -12.69 26.77 13.69
CA GLN A 113 -11.29 27.01 13.25
C GLN A 113 -11.13 28.45 12.69
N PRO A 114 -10.06 29.21 13.03
CA PRO A 114 -9.84 30.59 12.56
C PRO A 114 -9.16 30.70 11.18
N TYR A 115 -9.16 29.64 10.36
CA TYR A 115 -8.49 29.63 9.04
C TYR A 115 -9.45 29.16 7.94
N LEU A 116 -10.55 29.89 7.75
CA LEU A 116 -11.43 29.67 6.61
C LEU A 116 -10.96 30.53 5.44
N LEU A 117 -10.59 29.87 4.34
CA LEU A 117 -10.27 30.55 3.09
C LEU A 117 -11.57 31.19 2.56
N PRO A 118 -11.58 32.48 2.18
CA PRO A 118 -12.77 33.14 1.64
C PRO A 118 -13.36 32.39 0.44
N PRO A 119 -14.70 32.42 0.23
CA PRO A 119 -15.37 31.66 -0.83
C PRO A 119 -14.87 32.02 -2.25
N ARG A 120 -14.36 33.24 -2.44
CA ARG A 120 -13.73 33.65 -3.69
C ARG A 120 -12.39 32.95 -3.93
N GLN A 121 -11.62 32.72 -2.87
CA GLN A 121 -10.31 32.06 -2.94
C GLN A 121 -10.48 30.54 -3.11
N THR A 122 -11.47 29.93 -2.45
CA THR A 122 -11.79 28.51 -2.67
C THR A 122 -12.24 28.25 -4.11
N ALA A 123 -13.12 29.09 -4.66
CA ALA A 123 -13.54 29.00 -6.06
C ALA A 123 -12.36 29.17 -7.03
N ALA A 124 -11.48 30.16 -6.78
CA ALA A 124 -10.29 30.38 -7.61
C ALA A 124 -9.34 29.17 -7.59
N LEU A 125 -9.12 28.55 -6.43
CA LEU A 125 -8.29 27.35 -6.32
C LEU A 125 -8.90 26.16 -7.04
N LEU A 126 -10.22 25.95 -6.93
CA LEU A 126 -10.90 24.86 -7.64
C LEU A 126 -10.84 25.05 -9.17
N MET A 127 -10.98 26.28 -9.65
CA MET A 127 -10.81 26.60 -11.07
C MET A 127 -9.36 26.39 -11.54
N ALA A 128 -8.37 26.77 -10.73
CA ALA A 128 -6.97 26.56 -11.04
C ALA A 128 -6.60 25.06 -11.10
N LEU A 129 -7.19 24.24 -10.22
CA LEU A 129 -7.00 22.79 -10.22
C LEU A 129 -7.60 22.13 -11.46
N GLU A 130 -8.79 22.57 -11.86
CA GLU A 130 -9.45 22.08 -13.08
C GLU A 130 -8.66 22.48 -14.33
N ALA A 131 -8.23 23.75 -14.42
CA ALA A 131 -7.39 24.23 -15.51
C ALA A 131 -6.07 23.46 -15.62
N ARG A 132 -5.43 23.16 -14.48
CA ARG A 132 -4.19 22.36 -14.45
C ARG A 132 -4.41 20.92 -14.90
N LYS A 133 -5.57 20.33 -14.60
CA LYS A 133 -5.96 19.00 -15.10
C LYS A 133 -6.08 19.00 -16.62
N VAL A 134 -6.77 20.01 -17.17
CA VAL A 134 -6.97 20.16 -18.62
C VAL A 134 -5.64 20.41 -19.34
N ALA A 135 -4.78 21.27 -18.80
CA ALA A 135 -3.45 21.54 -19.36
C ALA A 135 -2.53 20.30 -19.34
N ALA A 136 -2.59 19.49 -18.29
CA ALA A 136 -1.84 18.23 -18.23
C ALA A 136 -2.38 17.20 -19.24
N ALA A 137 -3.70 17.15 -19.44
CA ALA A 137 -4.32 16.28 -20.44
C ALA A 137 -3.95 16.71 -21.87
N SER A 138 -3.97 18.01 -22.18
CA SER A 138 -3.61 18.52 -23.51
C SER A 138 -2.13 18.30 -23.82
N ALA A 139 -1.22 18.61 -22.88
CA ALA A 139 0.21 18.37 -23.06
C ALA A 139 0.54 16.88 -23.29
N PHE A 140 -0.22 15.98 -22.65
CA PHE A 140 -0.07 14.55 -22.89
C PHE A 140 -0.58 14.13 -24.27
N LEU A 141 -1.73 14.64 -24.72
CA LEU A 141 -2.25 14.39 -26.07
C LEU A 141 -1.27 14.90 -27.14
N ASP A 142 -0.68 16.08 -26.95
CA ASP A 142 0.36 16.62 -27.82
C ASP A 142 1.59 15.69 -27.87
N THR A 143 1.98 15.11 -26.73
CA THR A 143 3.10 14.16 -26.64
C THR A 143 2.79 12.85 -27.39
N LEU A 144 1.53 12.37 -27.34
CA LEU A 144 1.12 11.19 -28.10
C LEU A 144 1.09 11.44 -29.61
N GLU A 145 0.64 12.63 -30.01
CA GLU A 145 0.61 13.05 -31.41
C GLU A 145 2.03 13.17 -31.99
N GLN A 146 2.97 13.71 -31.21
CA GLN A 146 4.39 13.72 -31.55
C GLN A 146 5.01 12.32 -31.62
N ARG A 147 4.61 11.38 -30.73
CA ARG A 147 5.11 10.00 -30.74
C ARG A 147 4.60 9.19 -31.94
N SER A 148 3.44 9.55 -32.49
CA SER A 148 2.93 8.99 -33.76
C SER A 148 3.79 9.43 -34.95
N ALA A 149 4.31 10.67 -34.94
CA ALA A 149 5.14 11.23 -35.99
C ALA A 149 6.57 10.65 -36.07
N VAL A 150 7.04 9.90 -35.07
CA VAL A 150 8.39 9.30 -35.03
C VAL A 150 8.44 7.89 -35.66
N THR A 151 7.36 7.41 -36.28
CA THR A 151 7.34 6.12 -37.03
C THR A 151 7.91 6.24 -38.46
N ALA A 152 8.91 7.10 -38.66
CA ALA A 152 9.77 7.07 -39.85
C ALA A 152 11.17 6.62 -39.40
N LEU A 153 11.56 5.43 -39.85
CA LEU A 153 12.79 4.69 -39.54
C LEU A 153 14.08 5.54 -39.60
N PRO A 154 15.13 5.16 -38.83
CA PRO A 154 16.17 4.33 -39.44
C PRO A 154 16.61 3.10 -38.62
N THR A 155 17.18 2.14 -39.36
CA THR A 155 17.63 0.78 -39.04
C THR A 155 18.68 0.63 -37.92
N PRO A 156 18.88 -0.60 -37.38
CA PRO A 156 19.50 -0.88 -36.08
C PRO A 156 21.00 -1.15 -36.17
N LEU A 157 21.72 -0.91 -35.08
CA LEU A 157 22.98 -1.60 -34.72
C LEU A 157 23.25 -1.42 -33.22
N SER A 158 22.97 -2.44 -32.41
CA SER A 158 23.87 -2.89 -31.33
C SER A 158 23.29 -4.10 -30.59
N SER A 159 23.99 -5.21 -30.81
CA SER A 159 24.01 -6.46 -30.07
C SER A 159 23.76 -6.32 -28.56
N SER A 160 22.74 -7.00 -28.05
CA SER A 160 22.68 -7.43 -26.65
C SER A 160 22.33 -8.92 -26.59
N ASN A 161 23.23 -9.69 -25.96
CA ASN A 161 23.16 -11.14 -25.86
C ASN A 161 21.95 -11.60 -25.03
N PRO A 162 21.32 -12.73 -25.39
CA PRO A 162 20.15 -13.27 -24.70
C PRO A 162 20.43 -13.87 -23.30
N GLU A 163 21.69 -13.96 -22.85
CA GLU A 163 22.04 -14.60 -21.57
C GLU A 163 21.82 -13.72 -20.32
N ASP A 164 21.79 -12.39 -20.46
CA ASP A 164 21.62 -11.48 -19.31
C ASP A 164 20.19 -11.49 -18.75
N LEU A 165 19.19 -11.68 -19.60
CA LEU A 165 17.78 -11.77 -19.19
C LEU A 165 17.50 -13.02 -18.35
N SER A 166 18.19 -14.12 -18.61
CA SER A 166 18.13 -15.36 -17.81
C SER A 166 18.76 -15.17 -16.43
N ARG A 167 19.91 -14.47 -16.35
CA ARG A 167 20.59 -14.18 -15.07
C ARG A 167 19.77 -13.24 -14.20
N GLN A 168 19.15 -12.22 -14.79
CA GLN A 168 18.33 -11.27 -14.04
C GLN A 168 17.07 -11.93 -13.45
N ARG A 169 16.45 -12.87 -14.16
CA ARG A 169 15.27 -13.60 -13.69
C ARG A 169 15.59 -14.55 -12.53
N GLN A 170 16.73 -15.25 -12.59
CA GLN A 170 17.18 -16.13 -11.49
C GLN A 170 17.60 -15.35 -10.24
N GLN A 171 18.14 -14.14 -10.38
CA GLN A 171 18.49 -13.30 -9.22
C GLN A 171 17.23 -12.83 -8.47
N GLN A 172 16.14 -12.56 -9.20
CA GLN A 172 14.88 -12.05 -8.65
C GLN A 172 14.03 -13.14 -7.96
N GLU A 173 14.13 -14.39 -8.40
CA GLU A 173 13.48 -15.52 -7.69
C GLU A 173 14.15 -15.83 -6.35
N ARG A 174 15.48 -15.65 -6.24
CA ARG A 174 16.21 -15.90 -4.98
C ARG A 174 15.87 -14.88 -3.89
N SER A 175 15.46 -13.66 -4.25
CA SER A 175 15.07 -12.62 -3.29
C SER A 175 13.60 -12.72 -2.85
N SER A 176 12.76 -13.47 -3.57
CA SER A 176 11.33 -13.64 -3.27
C SER A 176 10.98 -14.83 -2.37
N VAL A 177 11.98 -15.50 -1.76
CA VAL A 177 11.69 -16.51 -0.73
C VAL A 177 11.29 -15.81 0.56
N TRP A 178 9.99 -15.65 0.76
CA TRP A 178 9.42 -15.26 2.05
C TRP A 178 9.86 -16.25 3.13
N ARG A 179 10.52 -15.75 4.19
CA ARG A 179 10.95 -16.56 5.33
C ARG A 179 10.07 -16.23 6.54
N PRO A 180 9.19 -17.15 6.99
CA PRO A 180 8.57 -17.02 8.30
C PRO A 180 9.62 -17.39 9.35
N TRP A 181 10.07 -16.39 10.12
CA TRP A 181 10.89 -16.49 11.32
C TRP A 181 12.21 -17.26 11.18
#